data_AF-A0A830CAC0-F1
#
_entry.id   AF-A0A830CAC0-F1
#
_cell.length_a   1.000
_cell.length_b   1.000
_cell.length_c   1.000
_cell.angle_alpha   90.00
_cell.angle_beta   90.00
_cell.angle_gamma   90.00
#
_symmetry.space_group_name_H-M   'P 1'
#
loop_
_entity.id
_entity.type
_entity.pdbx_description
1 polymer ?
#
loop_
_entity_poly.entity_id
_entity_poly.type
_entity_poly.pdbx_seq_one_letter_code
_entity_poly.pdbx_strand_id
1 'polypeptide(L)'
;MDASNGSQSVGETPNAEIKCFFDSAPPLKDASQIKIKLEAFIEKNQNGKGGRVVCVTSGGTTVPLEQRCVRYIDNFSSGHRGAASTEGTCQPYCRSLPDDPLLECFEVTNESNITVQPIHEKTVKRAIGENRGAVGALVETSLHDNFRTAKLSPPEDPSDAASSDRQPPDSNNPDPPPPLERRWT
;
A
#
# COMPACT_ATOMS: atom_id res chain seq x y z
N MET A 1 67.08 14.08 2.27
CA MET A 1 66.33 13.57 3.43
C MET A 1 64.85 13.72 3.10
N ASP A 2 64.33 12.62 2.60
CA ASP A 2 62.97 12.06 2.71
C ASP A 2 61.77 12.96 2.39
N ALA A 3 61.39 12.91 1.11
CA ALA A 3 60.01 13.07 0.68
C ALA A 3 59.21 11.85 1.13
N SER A 4 58.54 11.93 2.29
CA SER A 4 57.58 10.92 2.72
C SER A 4 56.33 10.99 1.85
N ASN A 5 56.33 10.12 0.84
CA ASN A 5 55.21 9.80 -0.02
C ASN A 5 54.13 9.08 0.81
N GLY A 6 53.20 9.84 1.39
CA GLY A 6 52.02 9.33 2.05
C GLY A 6 51.02 8.83 1.01
N SER A 7 51.22 7.60 0.55
CA SER A 7 50.31 6.86 -0.31
C SER A 7 48.95 6.70 0.39
N GLN A 8 48.04 7.66 0.22
CA GLN A 8 46.63 7.44 0.48
C GLN A 8 46.14 6.41 -0.55
N SER A 9 45.81 5.22 -0.07
CA SER A 9 45.21 4.13 -0.84
C SER A 9 43.81 4.55 -1.32
N VAL A 10 43.77 5.25 -2.43
CA VAL A 10 42.55 5.52 -3.21
C VAL A 10 42.32 4.29 -4.08
N GLY A 11 41.41 3.38 -3.71
CA GLY A 11 41.15 2.24 -4.59
C GLY A 11 40.08 1.21 -4.19
N GLU A 12 39.81 0.98 -2.90
CA GLU A 12 38.87 -0.10 -2.48
C GLU A 12 37.70 0.39 -1.60
N THR A 13 37.67 1.69 -1.31
CA THR A 13 36.88 2.30 -0.23
C THR A 13 35.38 2.53 -0.51
N PRO A 14 34.89 2.88 -1.72
CA PRO A 14 33.49 3.31 -1.87
C PRO A 14 32.45 2.22 -1.62
N ASN A 15 32.68 1.00 -2.12
CA ASN A 15 31.69 -0.08 -1.99
C ASN A 15 31.60 -0.61 -0.56
N ALA A 16 32.72 -0.60 0.18
CA ALA A 16 32.74 -0.99 1.58
C ALA A 16 31.97 0.03 2.44
N GLU A 17 32.19 1.32 2.22
CA GLU A 17 31.47 2.40 2.92
C GLU A 17 29.97 2.38 2.63
N ILE A 18 29.58 2.18 1.37
CA ILE A 18 28.17 2.03 0.97
C ILE A 18 27.53 0.82 1.65
N LYS A 19 28.23 -0.33 1.68
CA LYS A 19 27.72 -1.53 2.35
C LYS A 19 27.53 -1.28 3.85
N CYS A 20 28.51 -0.66 4.51
CA CYS A 20 28.41 -0.29 5.92
C CYS A 20 27.21 0.64 6.19
N PHE A 21 26.95 1.60 5.29
CA PHE A 21 25.78 2.48 5.40
C PHE A 21 24.48 1.67 5.41
N PHE A 22 24.27 0.79 4.43
CA PHE A 22 23.05 -0.04 4.35
C PHE A 22 22.94 -1.05 5.49
N ASP A 23 24.05 -1.65 5.93
CA ASP A 23 24.08 -2.58 7.06
C ASP A 23 23.73 -1.88 8.39
N SER A 24 24.09 -0.59 8.52
CA SER A 24 23.81 0.21 9.72
C SER A 24 22.40 0.80 9.76
N ALA A 25 21.72 0.87 8.60
CA ALA A 25 20.39 1.45 8.50
C ALA A 25 19.35 0.51 9.14
N PRO A 26 18.36 1.05 9.88
CA PRO A 26 17.28 0.23 10.40
C PRO A 26 16.56 -0.51 9.26
N PRO A 27 16.28 -1.82 9.42
CA PRO A 27 15.60 -2.57 8.38
C PRO A 27 14.21 -1.99 8.13
N LEU A 28 13.82 -1.94 6.85
CA LEU A 28 12.48 -1.51 6.46
C LEU A 28 11.44 -2.49 7.04
N LYS A 29 10.43 -1.95 7.72
CA LYS A 29 9.29 -2.75 8.17
C LYS A 29 8.64 -3.43 6.96
N ASP A 30 8.35 -4.72 7.09
CA ASP A 30 7.71 -5.53 6.03
C ASP A 30 8.48 -5.61 4.70
N ALA A 31 9.80 -5.45 4.72
CA ALA A 31 10.66 -5.47 3.51
C ALA A 31 10.37 -6.66 2.57
N SER A 32 10.22 -7.87 3.12
CA SER A 32 9.91 -9.07 2.35
C SER A 32 8.57 -8.98 1.61
N GLN A 33 7.54 -8.46 2.27
CA GLN A 33 6.21 -8.31 1.66
C GLN A 33 6.19 -7.22 0.61
N ILE A 34 6.92 -6.13 0.84
CA ILE A 34 7.11 -5.06 -0.14
C ILE A 34 7.82 -5.61 -1.38
N LYS A 35 8.89 -6.40 -1.19
CA LYS A 35 9.62 -7.03 -2.28
C LYS A 35 8.73 -7.95 -3.12
N ILE A 36 7.97 -8.84 -2.48
CA ILE A 36 7.04 -9.76 -3.16
C ILE A 36 6.01 -8.98 -3.98
N LYS A 37 5.41 -7.93 -3.41
CA LYS A 37 4.43 -7.08 -4.10
C LYS A 37 5.05 -6.35 -5.29
N LEU A 38 6.28 -5.86 -5.14
CA LEU A 38 7.00 -5.15 -6.20
C LEU A 38 7.37 -6.08 -7.36
N GLU A 39 7.86 -7.27 -7.06
CA GLU A 39 8.19 -8.29 -8.07
C GLU A 39 6.93 -8.69 -8.85
N ALA A 40 5.84 -9.01 -8.15
CA ALA A 40 4.55 -9.33 -8.78
C ALA A 40 4.03 -8.18 -9.66
N PHE A 41 4.18 -6.92 -9.21
CA PHE A 41 3.83 -5.75 -10.01
C PHE A 41 4.67 -5.65 -11.29
N ILE A 42 6.00 -5.82 -11.18
CA ILE A 42 6.91 -5.71 -12.32
C ILE A 42 6.62 -6.82 -13.34
N GLU A 43 6.53 -8.07 -12.90
CA GLU A 43 6.25 -9.22 -13.78
C GLU A 43 4.94 -9.06 -14.54
N LYS A 44 3.87 -8.65 -13.84
CA LYS A 44 2.57 -8.40 -14.45
C LYS A 44 2.63 -7.35 -15.56
N ASN A 45 3.38 -6.27 -15.34
CA ASN A 45 3.45 -5.15 -16.28
C ASN A 45 4.47 -5.37 -17.41
N GLN A 46 5.47 -6.25 -17.23
CA GLN A 46 6.41 -6.64 -18.28
C GLN A 46 5.80 -7.57 -19.33
N ASN A 47 4.88 -8.45 -18.92
CA ASN A 47 4.27 -9.45 -19.80
C ASN A 47 3.06 -8.92 -20.61
N GLY A 48 2.59 -7.70 -20.31
CA GLY A 48 1.55 -7.01 -21.08
C GLY A 48 2.11 -6.36 -22.35
N LYS A 49 1.31 -6.28 -23.42
CA LYS A 49 1.70 -5.63 -24.68
C LYS A 49 2.04 -4.15 -24.46
N GLY A 50 3.33 -3.84 -24.27
CA GLY A 50 3.87 -2.47 -24.25
C GLY A 50 3.87 -1.76 -22.90
N GLY A 51 3.79 -2.49 -21.77
CA GLY A 51 3.87 -1.89 -20.44
C GLY A 51 5.26 -1.30 -20.16
N ARG A 52 5.35 0.03 -20.00
CA ARG A 52 6.56 0.70 -19.49
C ARG A 52 6.38 0.97 -18.00
N VAL A 53 7.37 0.57 -17.22
CA VAL A 53 7.41 0.85 -15.78
C VAL A 53 8.34 2.03 -15.54
N VAL A 54 7.88 3.00 -14.75
CA VAL A 54 8.68 4.13 -14.26
C VAL A 54 8.61 4.16 -12.75
N CYS A 55 9.74 4.40 -12.09
CA CYS A 55 9.79 4.66 -10.66
C CYS A 55 9.80 6.17 -10.42
N VAL A 56 8.79 6.67 -9.70
CA VAL A 56 8.70 8.08 -9.30
C VAL A 56 8.81 8.14 -7.79
N THR A 57 9.83 8.86 -7.30
CA THR A 57 9.93 9.22 -5.88
C THR A 57 9.34 10.61 -5.68
N SER A 58 8.52 10.79 -4.66
CA SER A 58 7.81 12.04 -4.37
C SER A 58 7.62 12.22 -2.88
N GLY A 59 7.57 13.47 -2.42
CA GLY A 59 7.52 13.84 -1.01
C GLY A 59 8.90 14.14 -0.40
N GLY A 60 8.89 14.53 0.87
CA GLY A 60 10.08 14.83 1.66
C GLY A 60 10.61 13.62 2.41
N THR A 61 11.83 13.73 2.94
CA THR A 61 12.43 12.74 3.84
C THR A 61 12.74 13.37 5.18
N THR A 62 12.48 12.64 6.27
CA THR A 62 12.80 13.08 7.61
C THR A 62 13.95 12.27 8.19
N VAL A 63 14.79 12.92 8.99
CA VAL A 63 15.90 12.29 9.70
C VAL A 63 15.72 12.56 11.20
N PRO A 64 15.46 11.52 12.02
CA PRO A 64 15.28 11.69 13.46
C PRO A 64 16.60 12.06 14.13
N LEU A 65 16.56 12.94 15.15
CA LEU A 65 17.73 13.31 15.95
C LEU A 65 17.87 12.45 17.23
N GLU A 66 16.81 11.73 17.62
CA GLU A 66 16.77 10.83 18.77
C GLU A 66 16.02 9.53 18.46
N GLN A 67 16.28 8.47 19.24
CA GLN A 67 15.56 7.18 19.10
C GLN A 67 14.05 7.30 19.34
N ARG A 68 13.67 8.04 20.39
CA ARG A 68 12.27 8.44 20.62
C ARG A 68 12.08 9.78 19.94
N CYS A 69 11.82 9.72 18.63
CA CYS A 69 11.81 10.89 17.76
C CYS A 69 10.80 11.94 18.25
N VAL A 70 11.32 13.03 18.77
CA VAL A 70 10.57 14.26 19.10
C VAL A 70 11.09 15.45 18.30
N ARG A 71 12.30 15.34 17.74
CA ARG A 71 12.89 16.32 16.81
C ARG A 71 13.44 15.60 15.59
N TYR A 72 13.32 16.24 14.44
CA TYR A 72 13.80 15.71 13.17
C TYR A 72 14.22 16.85 12.23
N ILE A 73 15.11 16.52 11.30
CA ILE A 73 15.39 17.35 10.13
C ILE A 73 14.42 16.91 9.04
N ASP A 74 13.77 17.86 8.39
CA ASP A 74 12.82 17.59 7.30
C ASP A 74 13.31 18.22 6.00
N ASN A 75 13.50 17.39 4.98
CA ASN A 75 13.65 17.84 3.61
C ASN A 75 12.26 18.04 3.01
N PHE A 76 11.63 19.18 3.35
CA PHE A 76 10.24 19.42 3.00
C PHE A 76 10.00 19.37 1.49
N SER A 77 9.02 18.56 1.10
CA SER A 77 8.47 18.52 -0.26
C SER A 77 7.02 18.12 -0.18
N SER A 78 6.15 18.93 -0.77
CA SER A 78 4.72 18.71 -0.81
C SER A 78 4.29 17.58 -1.77
N GLY A 79 5.22 17.01 -2.55
CA GLY A 79 4.95 15.90 -3.47
C GLY A 79 4.16 16.27 -4.73
N HIS A 80 3.74 17.54 -4.88
CA HIS A 80 2.92 18.02 -5.98
C HIS A 80 3.49 17.69 -7.37
N ARG A 81 4.82 17.77 -7.54
CA ARG A 81 5.50 17.51 -8.82
C ARG A 81 5.45 16.05 -9.22
N GLY A 82 5.68 15.14 -8.27
CA GLY A 82 5.66 13.70 -8.52
C GLY A 82 4.24 13.25 -8.88
N ALA A 83 3.25 13.67 -8.10
CA ALA A 83 1.84 13.38 -8.38
C ALA A 83 1.39 13.93 -9.74
N ALA A 84 1.80 15.16 -10.09
CA ALA A 84 1.50 15.75 -11.41
C ALA A 84 2.06 14.90 -12.55
N SER A 85 3.23 14.29 -12.33
CA SER A 85 3.95 13.52 -13.33
C SER A 85 3.36 12.12 -13.54
N THR A 86 2.65 11.57 -12.54
CA THR A 86 1.99 10.26 -12.63
C THR A 86 0.53 10.35 -13.07
N GLU A 87 -0.18 11.42 -12.67
CA GLU A 87 -1.66 11.47 -12.77
C GLU A 87 -2.17 12.80 -13.36
N GLY A 88 -1.28 13.74 -13.70
CA GLY A 88 -1.66 15.08 -14.18
C GLY A 88 -2.25 15.99 -13.09
N THR A 89 -2.31 15.53 -11.84
CA THR A 89 -2.86 16.30 -10.71
C THR A 89 -1.95 16.21 -9.49
N CYS A 90 -1.92 17.24 -8.65
CA CYS A 90 -0.81 17.43 -7.71
C CYS A 90 -0.98 16.79 -6.33
N GLN A 91 -1.87 15.82 -6.23
CA GLN A 91 -1.85 14.70 -5.29
C GLN A 91 -2.50 13.54 -6.04
N PRO A 92 -2.49 12.29 -5.55
CA PRO A 92 -3.28 11.25 -6.21
C PRO A 92 -4.74 11.72 -6.39
N TYR A 93 -5.25 12.44 -5.38
CA TYR A 93 -6.52 13.16 -5.26
C TYR A 93 -6.65 14.62 -5.75
N CYS A 94 -6.43 15.00 -7.01
CA CYS A 94 -7.01 16.22 -7.63
C CYS A 94 -6.59 17.63 -7.14
N ARG A 95 -5.83 18.34 -7.97
CA ARG A 95 -5.77 19.84 -8.00
C ARG A 95 -7.10 20.54 -8.28
N SER A 96 -8.12 19.77 -8.62
CA SER A 96 -9.47 20.26 -8.96
C SER A 96 -10.45 20.11 -7.81
N LEU A 97 -10.05 19.46 -6.72
CA LEU A 97 -10.79 19.47 -5.47
C LEU A 97 -10.37 20.70 -4.64
N PRO A 98 -11.27 21.23 -3.82
CA PRO A 98 -10.97 22.34 -2.93
C PRO A 98 -9.97 21.95 -1.83
N ASP A 99 -9.53 22.92 -1.03
CA ASP A 99 -8.50 22.73 -0.01
C ASP A 99 -8.95 21.77 1.11
N ASP A 100 -10.25 21.76 1.46
CA ASP A 100 -10.84 20.82 2.42
C ASP A 100 -11.90 19.91 1.76
N PRO A 101 -11.50 18.91 0.95
CA PRO A 101 -12.43 18.10 0.16
C PRO A 101 -13.47 17.37 1.00
N LEU A 102 -13.13 16.94 2.23
CA LEU A 102 -14.07 16.23 3.09
C LEU A 102 -15.23 17.11 3.57
N LEU A 103 -14.95 18.40 3.83
CA LEU A 103 -15.95 19.34 4.33
C LEU A 103 -16.72 20.00 3.18
N GLU A 104 -16.04 20.26 2.08
CA GLU A 104 -16.61 21.00 0.95
C GLU A 104 -17.26 20.10 -0.10
N CYS A 105 -16.72 18.90 -0.34
CA CYS A 105 -17.27 18.02 -1.36
C CYS A 105 -18.39 17.13 -0.85
N PHE A 106 -18.59 17.00 0.46
CA PHE A 106 -19.56 16.07 1.03
C PHE A 106 -20.54 16.77 1.96
N GLU A 107 -21.76 16.23 2.02
CA GLU A 107 -22.82 16.66 2.94
C GLU A 107 -23.43 15.43 3.62
N VAL A 108 -23.87 15.60 4.86
CA VAL A 108 -24.57 14.56 5.61
C VAL A 108 -26.07 14.74 5.41
N THR A 109 -26.75 13.70 4.94
CA THR A 109 -28.21 13.71 4.79
C THR A 109 -28.90 13.20 6.06
N ASN A 110 -30.23 13.31 6.08
CA ASN A 110 -31.08 13.06 7.25
C ASN A 110 -30.93 11.66 7.90
N GLU A 111 -30.36 10.67 7.20
CA GLU A 111 -30.15 9.32 7.73
C GLU A 111 -28.68 8.95 8.01
N SER A 112 -27.80 9.92 8.26
CA SER A 112 -26.35 9.70 8.39
C SER A 112 -25.68 9.18 7.12
N ASN A 113 -26.34 9.29 5.97
CA ASN A 113 -25.73 9.02 4.68
C ASN A 113 -24.86 10.20 4.28
N ILE A 114 -23.77 9.93 3.54
CA ILE A 114 -22.86 10.95 3.02
C ILE A 114 -23.07 11.02 1.51
N THR A 115 -23.44 12.20 1.01
CA THR A 115 -23.57 12.47 -0.42
C THR A 115 -22.52 13.49 -0.86
N VAL A 116 -22.18 13.46 -2.14
CA VAL A 116 -21.28 14.46 -2.73
C VAL A 116 -22.10 15.69 -3.07
N GLN A 117 -21.63 16.87 -2.67
CA GLN A 117 -22.27 18.13 -3.02
C GLN A 117 -22.37 18.28 -4.55
N PRO A 118 -23.52 18.75 -5.08
CA PRO A 118 -23.76 18.82 -6.53
C PRO A 118 -22.70 19.60 -7.31
N ILE A 119 -22.11 20.64 -6.70
CA ILE A 119 -21.08 21.48 -7.31
C ILE A 119 -19.77 20.72 -7.58
N HIS A 120 -19.43 19.74 -6.74
CA HIS A 120 -18.19 18.96 -6.84
C HIS A 120 -18.41 17.55 -7.42
N GLU A 121 -19.67 17.14 -7.63
CA GLU A 121 -20.07 15.79 -8.04
C GLU A 121 -19.28 15.26 -9.25
N LYS A 122 -19.19 16.07 -10.32
CA LYS A 122 -18.46 15.68 -11.54
C LYS A 122 -16.98 15.43 -11.28
N THR A 123 -16.35 16.31 -10.52
CA THR A 123 -14.92 16.25 -10.22
C THR A 123 -14.60 15.06 -9.33
N VAL A 124 -15.36 14.86 -8.25
CA VAL A 124 -15.19 13.74 -7.32
C VAL A 124 -15.44 12.40 -8.02
N LYS A 125 -16.51 12.27 -8.82
CA LYS A 125 -16.81 11.04 -9.56
C LYS A 125 -15.69 10.71 -10.55
N ARG A 126 -15.17 11.70 -11.28
CA ARG A 126 -14.04 11.50 -12.20
C ARG A 126 -12.79 11.03 -11.43
N ALA A 127 -12.44 11.73 -10.35
CA ALA A 127 -11.30 11.40 -9.50
C ALA A 127 -11.34 9.95 -9.00
N ILE A 128 -12.48 9.55 -8.43
CA ILE A 128 -12.68 8.19 -7.90
C ILE A 128 -12.68 7.16 -9.04
N GLY A 129 -13.29 7.48 -10.18
CA GLY A 129 -13.33 6.60 -11.36
C GLY A 129 -11.93 6.34 -11.91
N GLU A 130 -11.13 7.38 -12.09
CA GLU A 130 -9.74 7.29 -12.55
C GLU A 130 -8.86 6.50 -11.56
N ASN A 131 -9.01 6.75 -10.25
CA ASN A 131 -8.37 5.94 -9.20
C ASN A 131 -8.70 4.46 -9.37
N ARG A 132 -10.00 4.15 -9.38
CA ARG A 132 -10.48 2.77 -9.42
C ARG A 132 -10.09 2.08 -10.71
N GLY A 133 -10.00 2.80 -11.83
CA GLY A 133 -9.46 2.27 -13.08
C GLY A 133 -7.99 1.91 -12.93
N ALA A 134 -7.17 2.83 -12.39
CA ALA A 134 -5.75 2.60 -12.20
C ALA A 134 -5.45 1.47 -11.20
N VAL A 135 -6.14 1.43 -10.05
CA VAL A 135 -6.00 0.38 -9.03
C VAL A 135 -6.68 -0.91 -9.46
N GLY A 136 -7.83 -0.86 -10.14
CA GLY A 136 -8.54 -2.02 -10.66
C GLY A 136 -7.70 -2.77 -11.70
N ALA A 137 -7.05 -2.05 -12.61
CA ALA A 137 -6.06 -2.65 -13.52
C ALA A 137 -4.91 -3.36 -12.78
N LEU A 138 -4.59 -2.93 -11.55
CA LEU A 138 -3.60 -3.57 -10.68
C LEU A 138 -4.18 -4.77 -9.89
N VAL A 139 -5.44 -4.72 -9.44
CA VAL A 139 -6.07 -5.71 -8.55
C VAL A 139 -6.84 -6.82 -9.29
N GLU A 140 -7.46 -6.56 -10.46
CA GLU A 140 -8.34 -7.52 -11.17
C GLU A 140 -7.68 -8.79 -11.70
N THR A 141 -6.35 -8.92 -11.61
CA THR A 141 -5.67 -10.21 -11.91
C THR A 141 -5.30 -11.02 -10.67
N SER A 142 -5.35 -10.44 -9.45
CA SER A 142 -5.12 -11.20 -8.22
C SER A 142 -6.33 -12.05 -7.83
N LEU A 143 -7.53 -11.70 -8.29
CA LEU A 143 -8.76 -12.47 -8.05
C LEU A 143 -8.97 -13.60 -9.08
N HIS A 144 -8.32 -13.53 -10.24
CA HIS A 144 -8.45 -14.56 -11.27
C HIS A 144 -7.79 -15.90 -10.90
N ASP A 145 -6.87 -15.92 -9.92
CA ASP A 145 -6.25 -17.16 -9.43
C ASP A 145 -7.00 -17.82 -8.26
N ASN A 146 -8.03 -17.19 -7.69
CA ASN A 146 -8.78 -17.74 -6.54
C ASN A 146 -10.28 -17.96 -6.80
N PHE A 147 -10.83 -17.59 -7.96
CA PHE A 147 -12.26 -17.78 -8.28
C PHE A 147 -12.52 -18.35 -9.69
N ARG A 148 -11.88 -19.46 -10.02
CA ARG A 148 -12.41 -20.47 -10.96
C ARG A 148 -12.18 -21.82 -10.28
N THR A 149 -13.13 -22.45 -9.61
CA THR A 149 -14.45 -22.87 -10.10
C THR A 149 -15.38 -23.13 -8.91
N ALA A 150 -16.30 -22.21 -8.63
CA ALA A 150 -17.61 -22.59 -8.09
C ALA A 150 -18.61 -22.33 -9.22
N LYS A 151 -18.68 -23.27 -10.15
CA LYS A 151 -19.74 -23.32 -11.16
C LYS A 151 -21.01 -23.60 -10.36
N LEU A 152 -21.81 -22.57 -10.09
CA LEU A 152 -23.17 -22.76 -9.59
C LEU A 152 -23.92 -23.55 -10.67
N SER A 153 -24.11 -24.84 -10.45
CA SER A 153 -25.12 -25.63 -11.15
C SER A 153 -26.49 -25.02 -10.83
N PRO A 154 -27.44 -25.05 -11.77
CA PRO A 154 -28.81 -24.62 -11.50
C PRO A 154 -29.39 -25.42 -10.32
N PRO A 155 -30.31 -24.83 -9.52
CA PRO A 155 -30.93 -25.54 -8.41
C PRO A 155 -31.74 -26.73 -8.92
N GLU A 156 -31.55 -27.90 -8.31
CA GLU A 156 -32.39 -29.07 -8.56
C GLU A 156 -33.77 -28.87 -7.91
N ASP A 157 -34.80 -29.33 -8.62
CA ASP A 157 -36.21 -29.26 -8.22
C ASP A 157 -36.44 -29.89 -6.84
N PRO A 158 -37.29 -29.30 -5.98
CA PRO A 158 -37.57 -29.81 -4.65
C PRO A 158 -38.68 -30.85 -4.71
N SER A 159 -38.34 -32.05 -5.20
CA SER A 159 -39.14 -33.24 -4.96
C SER A 159 -38.20 -34.43 -4.88
N ASP A 160 -37.65 -34.67 -3.70
CA ASP A 160 -37.48 -36.00 -3.10
C ASP A 160 -36.48 -35.95 -1.93
N ALA A 161 -36.64 -36.93 -1.03
CA ALA A 161 -35.76 -37.28 0.09
C ALA A 161 -35.96 -36.55 1.41
N ALA A 162 -36.99 -37.03 2.11
CA ALA A 162 -37.04 -37.10 3.56
C ALA A 162 -35.83 -37.84 4.17
N SER A 163 -35.64 -37.63 5.49
CA SER A 163 -34.91 -38.48 6.45
C SER A 163 -33.38 -38.37 6.52
N SER A 164 -32.86 -37.68 7.54
CA SER A 164 -31.93 -38.27 8.53
C SER A 164 -31.61 -37.32 9.69
N ASP A 165 -31.33 -37.92 10.83
CA ASP A 165 -31.35 -37.43 12.21
C ASP A 165 -30.37 -36.29 12.56
N ARG A 166 -30.82 -35.40 13.46
CA ARG A 166 -29.94 -34.48 14.21
C ARG A 166 -29.36 -35.20 15.42
N GLN A 167 -28.04 -35.20 15.56
CA GLN A 167 -27.39 -35.35 16.87
C GLN A 167 -26.92 -33.97 17.40
N PRO A 168 -27.08 -33.67 18.69
CA PRO A 168 -26.61 -32.41 19.29
C PRO A 168 -25.10 -32.45 19.61
N PRO A 169 -24.44 -31.28 19.73
CA PRO A 169 -22.98 -31.17 19.92
C PRO A 169 -22.52 -31.48 21.36
N ASP A 170 -21.35 -32.10 21.45
CA ASP A 170 -20.67 -32.56 22.67
C ASP A 170 -20.01 -31.41 23.44
N SER A 171 -20.16 -31.40 24.77
CA SER A 171 -19.93 -30.26 25.67
C SER A 171 -18.58 -30.28 26.40
N ASN A 172 -17.53 -30.87 25.83
CA ASN A 172 -16.27 -31.13 26.56
C ASN A 172 -15.00 -30.64 25.86
N ASN A 173 -14.92 -29.37 25.48
CA ASN A 173 -13.62 -28.77 25.16
C ASN A 173 -13.53 -27.31 25.62
N PRO A 174 -12.72 -26.98 26.65
CA PRO A 174 -12.52 -25.59 27.06
C PRO A 174 -11.50 -24.89 26.14
N ASP A 175 -11.79 -23.63 25.80
CA ASP A 175 -10.91 -22.77 25.00
C ASP A 175 -9.56 -22.50 25.69
N PRO A 176 -8.45 -22.37 24.93
CA PRO A 176 -7.13 -22.09 25.48
C PRO A 176 -7.01 -20.63 25.99
N PRO A 177 -6.21 -20.38 27.05
CA PRO A 177 -6.07 -19.05 27.63
C PRO A 177 -5.20 -18.11 26.77
N PRO A 178 -5.42 -16.78 26.87
CA PRO A 178 -4.66 -15.79 26.09
C PRO A 178 -3.21 -15.61 26.60
N PRO A 179 -2.27 -15.16 25.74
CA PRO A 179 -0.86 -15.03 26.11
C PRO A 179 -0.60 -13.84 27.05
N LEU A 180 0.31 -14.02 28.01
CA LEU A 180 0.75 -13.01 28.97
C LEU A 180 1.57 -11.89 28.29
N GLU A 181 1.10 -10.65 28.40
CA GLU A 181 1.86 -9.46 27.99
C GLU A 181 3.09 -9.24 28.88
N ARG A 182 4.28 -9.15 28.26
CA ARG A 182 5.51 -8.74 28.95
C ARG A 182 5.57 -7.22 29.04
N ARG A 183 5.35 -6.71 30.23
CA ARG A 183 5.67 -5.33 30.64
C ARG A 183 7.20 -5.19 30.74
N TRP A 184 7.80 -4.35 29.91
CA TRP A 184 9.22 -3.99 30.00
C TRP A 184 9.35 -2.59 30.61
N THR A 185 10.13 -2.52 31.70
CA THR A 185 10.68 -1.30 32.30
C THR A 185 11.80 -0.72 31.47
#